data_AF-A0AAW8UF72-F1
#
_entry.id   AF-A0AAW8UF72-F1
#
_cell.length_a   1.000
_cell.length_b   1.000
_cell.length_c   1.000
_cell.angle_alpha   90.00
_cell.angle_beta   90.00
_cell.angle_gamma   90.00
#
_symmetry.space_group_name_H-M   'P 1'
#
loop_
_entity.id
_entity.type
_entity.pdbx_description
1 polymer ?
#
loop_
_entity_poly.entity_id
_entity_poly.type
_entity_poly.pdbx_seq_one_letter_code
_entity_poly.pdbx_strand_id
1 'polypeptide(L)'
;MEVKYKNKSVEVWEISKTNEQPDWVKQAFKENYLSWYGDRLKITMMGIKPNTKRNIAIGLKGVLGTFNSFGSVCFMGDIGDFLDITNGRVISKKYFIKHYYIKIDDE
;
A
#
# COMPACT_ATOMS: atom_id res chain seq x y z
N MET A 1 3.27 8.28 -5.36
CA MET A 1 4.44 8.36 -6.27
C MET A 1 4.45 7.13 -7.18
N GLU A 2 4.89 7.29 -8.42
CA GLU A 2 5.09 6.16 -9.34
C GLU A 2 6.58 5.78 -9.36
N VAL A 3 6.87 4.49 -9.31
CA VAL A 3 8.22 3.94 -9.25
C VAL A 3 8.31 2.66 -10.08
N LYS A 4 9.52 2.21 -10.41
CA LYS A 4 9.75 0.94 -11.08
C LYS A 4 10.07 -0.16 -10.07
N TYR A 5 9.38 -1.28 -10.16
CA TYR A 5 9.71 -2.53 -9.46
C TYR A 5 9.72 -3.68 -10.47
N LYS A 6 10.86 -4.39 -10.57
CA LYS A 6 11.06 -5.46 -11.57
C LYS A 6 10.64 -5.04 -13.00
N ASN A 7 11.07 -3.86 -13.43
CA ASN A 7 10.75 -3.23 -14.72
C ASN A 7 9.27 -2.94 -14.98
N LYS A 8 8.42 -2.95 -13.94
CA LYS A 8 7.01 -2.56 -14.02
C LYS A 8 6.78 -1.26 -13.26
N SER A 9 5.99 -0.36 -13.82
CA SER A 9 5.46 0.79 -13.12
C SER A 9 4.55 0.33 -11.99
N VAL A 10 4.81 0.83 -10.78
CA VAL A 10 4.02 0.57 -9.59
C VAL A 10 3.79 1.87 -8.84
N GLU A 11 2.59 2.01 -8.31
CA GLU A 11 2.18 3.16 -7.53
C GLU A 11 2.38 2.86 -6.06
N VAL A 12 3.10 3.75 -5.38
CA VAL A 12 3.42 3.61 -3.96
C VAL A 12 3.17 4.92 -3.21
N TRP A 13 3.05 4.82 -1.89
CA TRP A 13 3.00 5.96 -0.99
C TRP A 13 3.79 5.65 0.29
N GLU A 14 4.67 6.57 0.70
CA GLU A 14 5.32 6.50 2.02
C GLU A 14 4.27 6.85 3.07
N ILE A 15 4.02 5.92 3.99
CA ILE A 15 3.09 6.07 5.09
C ILE A 15 3.58 7.22 5.98
N SER A 16 2.87 8.33 5.92
CA SER A 16 3.21 9.54 6.66
C SER A 16 1.94 10.31 7.02
N LYS A 17 1.97 10.96 8.18
CA LYS A 17 0.90 11.88 8.62
C LYS A 17 1.07 13.29 8.04
N THR A 18 2.28 13.63 7.57
CA THR A 18 2.67 15.00 7.23
C THR A 18 2.98 15.21 5.75
N ASN A 19 3.30 14.15 5.02
CA ASN A 19 3.66 14.26 3.61
C ASN A 19 2.40 14.49 2.77
N GLU A 20 2.58 15.07 1.58
CA GLU A 20 1.51 15.20 0.61
C GLU A 20 0.94 13.82 0.25
N GLN A 21 -0.39 13.71 0.36
CA GLN A 21 -1.11 12.49 0.08
C GLN A 21 -1.57 12.49 -1.39
N PRO A 22 -1.25 11.45 -2.18
CA PRO A 22 -1.87 11.23 -3.47
C PRO A 22 -3.40 11.15 -3.37
N ASP A 23 -4.12 11.47 -4.44
CA ASP A 23 -5.59 11.51 -4.38
C ASP A 23 -6.23 10.17 -4.04
N TRP A 24 -5.63 9.06 -4.45
CA TRP A 24 -6.11 7.73 -4.06
C TRP A 24 -5.93 7.44 -2.56
N VAL A 25 -4.91 8.02 -1.92
CA VAL A 25 -4.69 7.91 -0.47
C VAL A 25 -5.77 8.71 0.27
N LYS A 26 -6.04 9.94 -0.18
CA LYS A 26 -7.11 10.78 0.37
C LYS A 26 -8.47 10.07 0.25
N GLN A 27 -8.76 9.51 -0.91
CA GLN A 27 -9.99 8.75 -1.15
C GLN A 27 -10.07 7.52 -0.24
N ALA A 28 -8.98 6.78 -0.09
CA ALA A 28 -8.94 5.60 0.77
C ALA A 28 -9.14 5.92 2.26
N PHE A 29 -8.67 7.08 2.74
CA PHE A 29 -9.02 7.59 4.07
C PHE A 29 -10.50 7.96 4.17
N LYS A 30 -11.05 8.65 3.16
CA LYS A 30 -12.48 9.02 3.11
C LYS A 30 -13.41 7.81 3.13
N GLU A 31 -13.00 6.72 2.48
CA GLU A 31 -13.75 5.46 2.39
C GLU A 31 -13.45 4.49 3.55
N ASN A 32 -12.66 4.91 4.56
CA ASN A 32 -12.23 4.09 5.71
C ASN A 32 -11.40 2.84 5.34
N TYR A 33 -10.84 2.78 4.13
CA TYR A 33 -9.88 1.74 3.79
C TYR A 33 -8.50 2.01 4.40
N LEU A 34 -8.18 3.26 4.68
CA LEU A 34 -7.03 3.65 5.49
C LEU A 34 -7.54 4.30 6.77
N SER A 35 -6.98 3.89 7.91
CA SER A 35 -7.32 4.49 9.21
C SER A 35 -6.13 4.44 10.15
N TRP A 36 -5.92 5.50 10.93
CA TRP A 36 -4.83 5.58 11.90
C TRP A 36 -5.19 4.85 13.18
N TYR A 37 -4.24 4.06 13.70
CA TYR A 37 -4.29 3.41 14.99
C TYR A 37 -3.01 3.77 15.75
N GLY A 38 -3.06 4.91 16.44
CA GLY A 38 -1.87 5.54 17.01
C GLY A 38 -0.91 5.99 15.90
N ASP A 39 0.31 5.46 15.93
CA ASP A 39 1.35 5.71 14.91
C ASP A 39 1.41 4.64 13.82
N ARG A 40 0.47 3.71 13.83
CA ARG A 40 0.35 2.67 12.79
C ARG A 40 -0.83 2.95 11.91
N LEU A 41 -0.72 2.57 10.65
CA LEU A 41 -1.80 2.67 9.68
C LEU A 41 -2.44 1.30 9.48
N LYS A 42 -3.75 1.22 9.75
CA LYS A 42 -4.58 0.08 9.38
C LYS A 42 -5.04 0.24 7.93
N ILE A 43 -4.87 -0.82 7.14
CA ILE A 43 -5.07 -0.82 5.70
C ILE A 43 -5.99 -1.97 5.28
N THR A 44 -7.17 -1.64 4.78
CA THR A 44 -8.12 -2.56 4.15
C THR A 44 -7.85 -2.60 2.65
N MET A 45 -6.88 -3.43 2.26
CA MET A 45 -6.28 -3.40 0.92
C MET A 45 -7.28 -3.68 -0.22
N MET A 46 -8.29 -4.53 0.03
CA MET A 46 -9.24 -4.97 -0.99
C MET A 46 -10.15 -3.85 -1.52
N GLY A 47 -10.40 -2.83 -0.71
CA GLY A 47 -11.23 -1.69 -1.08
C GLY A 47 -10.49 -0.60 -1.87
N ILE A 48 -9.18 -0.50 -1.70
CA ILE A 48 -8.38 0.53 -2.39
C ILE A 48 -8.12 0.08 -3.83
N LYS A 49 -8.62 0.84 -4.82
CA LYS A 49 -8.48 0.56 -6.26
C LYS A 49 -8.75 -0.92 -6.60
N PRO A 50 -10.01 -1.38 -6.46
CA PRO A 50 -10.34 -2.80 -6.57
C PRO A 50 -9.90 -3.37 -7.93
N ASN A 51 -9.12 -4.44 -7.88
CA ASN A 51 -8.63 -5.15 -9.06
C ASN A 51 -8.77 -6.64 -8.82
N THR A 52 -9.59 -7.32 -9.62
CA THR A 52 -9.96 -8.72 -9.41
C THR A 52 -8.74 -9.65 -9.39
N LYS A 53 -7.77 -9.48 -10.29
CA LYS A 53 -6.54 -10.30 -10.32
C LYS A 53 -5.70 -10.08 -9.07
N ARG A 54 -5.55 -8.82 -8.64
CA ARG A 54 -4.81 -8.45 -7.42
C ARG A 54 -5.50 -8.99 -6.17
N ASN A 55 -6.81 -8.85 -6.07
CA ASN A 55 -7.61 -9.29 -4.93
C ASN A 55 -7.58 -10.83 -4.79
N ILE A 56 -7.67 -11.57 -5.91
CA ILE A 56 -7.48 -13.03 -5.93
C ILE A 56 -6.06 -13.39 -5.48
N ALA A 57 -5.03 -12.68 -5.96
CA ALA A 57 -3.64 -12.93 -5.55
C ALA A 57 -3.39 -12.64 -4.07
N ILE A 58 -4.04 -11.61 -3.49
CA ILE A 58 -4.00 -11.33 -2.04
C ILE A 58 -4.66 -12.49 -1.27
N GLY A 59 -5.83 -12.96 -1.72
CA GLY A 59 -6.55 -14.08 -1.11
C GLY A 59 -5.77 -15.40 -1.17
N LEU A 60 -5.16 -15.73 -2.32
CA LEU A 60 -4.35 -16.94 -2.52
C LEU A 60 -3.02 -16.91 -1.75
N LYS A 61 -2.45 -15.72 -1.54
CA LYS A 61 -1.18 -15.57 -0.80
C LYS A 61 -1.35 -15.71 0.72
N GLY A 62 -2.57 -15.88 1.23
CA GLY A 62 -2.84 -16.15 2.65
C GLY A 62 -2.09 -15.20 3.60
N VAL A 63 -2.02 -13.91 3.26
CA VAL A 63 -1.02 -13.02 3.86
C VAL A 63 -1.44 -12.65 5.27
N LEU A 64 -0.64 -13.08 6.26
CA LEU A 64 0.03 -12.35 7.35
C LEU A 64 -0.61 -11.07 7.96
N GLY A 65 -1.89 -10.84 7.72
CA GLY A 65 -2.71 -9.78 8.28
C GLY A 65 -3.76 -10.42 9.18
N THR A 66 -3.94 -9.87 10.37
CA THR A 66 -4.97 -10.35 11.30
C THR A 66 -6.32 -10.30 10.58
N PHE A 67 -6.96 -11.46 10.42
CA PHE A 67 -8.36 -11.52 10.02
C PHE A 67 -9.15 -10.68 11.02
N ASN A 68 -9.69 -9.55 10.56
CA ASN A 68 -10.69 -8.87 11.35
C ASN A 68 -12.01 -9.66 11.25
N SER A 69 -12.90 -9.46 12.22
CA SER A 69 -14.20 -10.14 12.32
C SER A 69 -15.16 -9.91 11.13
N PHE A 70 -14.72 -9.25 10.05
CA PHE A 70 -15.50 -8.93 8.85
C PHE A 70 -14.93 -9.59 7.57
N GLY A 71 -14.04 -10.59 7.70
CA GLY A 71 -13.54 -11.37 6.55
C GLY A 71 -12.64 -10.58 5.58
N SER A 72 -12.12 -9.43 6.00
CA SER A 72 -11.29 -8.56 5.17
C SER A 72 -9.83 -8.60 5.62
N VAL A 73 -8.89 -8.82 4.70
CA VAL A 73 -7.44 -8.82 4.98
C VAL A 73 -7.01 -7.39 5.35
N CYS A 74 -6.69 -7.18 6.63
CA CYS A 74 -6.16 -5.93 7.15
C CYS A 74 -4.64 -6.01 7.30
N PHE A 75 -3.95 -5.03 6.74
CA PHE A 75 -2.51 -4.85 6.94
C PHE A 75 -2.28 -3.72 7.94
N MET A 76 -1.18 -3.83 8.68
CA MET A 76 -0.65 -2.73 9.48
C MET A 76 0.65 -2.26 8.84
N GLY A 77 0.81 -0.95 8.70
CA GLY A 77 2.06 -0.33 8.27
C GLY A 77 2.52 0.71 9.28
N ASP A 78 3.83 0.85 9.46
CA ASP A 78 4.39 1.85 10.36
C ASP A 78 4.73 3.13 9.58
N ILE A 79 4.86 4.26 10.28
CA ILE A 79 5.30 5.51 9.63
C ILE A 79 6.69 5.30 9.01
N GLY A 80 6.83 5.70 7.74
CA GLY A 80 8.03 5.51 6.93
C GLY A 80 8.06 4.20 6.12
N ASP A 81 7.13 3.27 6.35
CA ASP A 81 6.90 2.16 5.42
C ASP A 81 6.25 2.64 4.12
N PHE A 82 6.28 1.81 3.09
CA PHE A 82 5.69 2.11 1.79
C PHE A 82 4.51 1.19 1.51
N LEU A 83 3.38 1.78 1.17
CA LEU A 83 2.19 1.09 0.67
C LEU A 83 2.30 0.97 -0.85
N ASP A 84 2.55 -0.24 -1.36
CA ASP A 84 2.52 -0.58 -2.78
C ASP A 84 1.12 -1.07 -3.15
N ILE A 85 0.32 -0.16 -3.74
CA ILE A 85 -1.07 -0.44 -4.04
C ILE A 85 -1.22 -1.36 -5.26
N THR A 86 -0.31 -1.23 -6.23
CA THR A 86 -0.30 -2.03 -7.46
C THR A 86 -0.12 -3.52 -7.15
N ASN A 87 0.81 -3.86 -6.25
CA ASN A 87 1.05 -5.24 -5.85
C ASN A 87 0.29 -5.66 -4.57
N GLY A 88 -0.38 -4.72 -3.91
CA GLY A 88 -1.22 -4.97 -2.75
C GLY A 88 -0.44 -5.40 -1.49
N ARG A 89 0.60 -4.65 -1.13
CA ARG A 89 1.48 -4.97 0.00
C ARG A 89 2.02 -3.73 0.71
N VAL A 90 2.40 -3.91 1.97
CA VAL A 90 3.22 -2.95 2.73
C VAL A 90 4.66 -3.46 2.73
N ILE A 91 5.63 -2.57 2.51
CA ILE A 91 7.06 -2.88 2.51
C ILE A 91 7.81 -1.89 3.38
N SER A 92 8.88 -2.36 4.01
CA SER A 92 9.74 -1.47 4.79
C SER A 92 10.53 -0.51 3.90
N LYS A 93 10.90 0.65 4.46
CA LYS A 93 11.80 1.62 3.81
C LYS A 93 13.08 0.97 3.28
N LYS A 94 13.67 0.06 4.06
CA LYS A 94 14.89 -0.68 3.66
C LYS A 94 14.64 -1.55 2.43
N TYR A 95 13.51 -2.24 2.35
CA TYR A 95 13.15 -3.05 1.19
C TYR A 95 12.86 -2.17 -0.03
N PHE A 96 12.14 -1.07 0.17
CA PHE A 96 11.83 -0.10 -0.88
C PHE A 96 13.11 0.42 -1.54
N ILE A 97 14.05 0.98 -0.76
CA ILE A 97 15.31 1.52 -1.28
C ILE A 97 16.13 0.47 -2.05
N LYS A 98 16.10 -0.80 -1.62
CA LYS A 98 16.88 -1.87 -2.25
C LYS A 98 16.28 -2.38 -3.57
N HIS A 99 14.96 -2.31 -3.73
CA HIS A 99 14.25 -3.04 -4.79
C HIS A 99 13.40 -2.18 -5.71
N TYR A 100 13.18 -0.91 -5.37
CA TYR A 100 12.38 0.03 -6.13
C TYR A 100 13.26 1.16 -6.65
N TYR A 101 12.99 1.60 -7.87
CA TYR A 101 13.73 2.67 -8.52
C TYR A 101 12.78 3.82 -8.83
N ILE A 102 13.16 5.03 -8.43
CA ILE A 102 12.43 6.24 -8.83
C ILE A 102 12.65 6.40 -10.32
N LYS A 103 11.56 6.52 -11.08
CA LYS A 103 11.62 6.84 -12.51
C LYS A 103 12.02 8.32 -12.59
N ILE A 104 13.32 8.57 -12.75
CA ILE A 104 13.78 9.85 -13.28
C ILE A 104 13.60 9.68 -14.78
N ASP A 105 12.63 10.38 -15.34
CA ASP A 105 12.53 10.47 -16.80
C ASP A 105 13.74 11.31 -17.23
N ASP A 106 14.75 10.64 -17.80
CA ASP A 106 15.81 11.32 -18.55
C ASP A 106 15.11 11.99 -19.75
N GLU A 107 15.22 13.31 -19.79
CA GLU A 107 14.62 14.25 -20.76
C GLU A 107 15.03 13.95 -22.21
#